data_AF-A0A7T6XRB9-F1
#
_entry.id   AF-A0A7T6XRB9-F1
#
_cell.length_a   1.000
_cell.length_b   1.000
_cell.length_c   1.000
_cell.angle_alpha   90.00
_cell.angle_beta   90.00
_cell.angle_gamma   90.00
#
_symmetry.space_group_name_H-M   'P 1'
#
loop_
_entity.id
_entity.type
_entity.pdbx_description
1 polymer ?
#
loop_
_entity_poly.entity_id
_entity_poly.type
_entity_poly.pdbx_seq_one_letter_code
_entity_poly.pdbx_strand_id
1 'polypeptide(L)'
;MRTKHNPTLKYMANVVDFGEHSNNEIQRTVLPRTESGYSDTLLTFDKFVALHPQAIIPPDIRTCRAFLEWVSRGMNGWIEERPTVETIQGFFRKFATGMKRERKFEFPPAIRTTINEYIVGELKIKIPLSTEQMNKVGGVSPNDLTILMTQLWCRDHHEYRGDPADRARVQLSAAMLLYCFTSARTGKVHESTARRHGAREIGGESEDADLEARVMAACYKHFELTIETVDGMIMLVLT
;
A
#
# COMPACT_ATOMS: atom_id res chain seq x y z
N MET A 1 45.06 -45.63 13.31
CA MET A 1 43.97 -44.66 13.57
C MET A 1 43.72 -43.85 12.30
N ARG A 2 42.60 -44.11 11.60
CA ARG A 2 42.22 -43.37 10.39
C ARG A 2 41.58 -42.03 10.79
N THR A 3 42.22 -40.93 10.44
CA THR A 3 41.61 -39.59 10.51
C THR A 3 40.44 -39.53 9.54
N LYS A 4 39.22 -39.38 10.05
CA LYS A 4 38.03 -39.14 9.23
C LYS A 4 38.19 -37.78 8.56
N HIS A 5 38.45 -37.77 7.26
CA HIS A 5 38.47 -36.56 6.44
C HIS A 5 37.04 -36.04 6.36
N ASN A 6 36.76 -34.88 6.99
CA ASN A 6 35.43 -34.30 7.04
C ASN A 6 35.14 -33.60 5.70
N PRO A 7 34.28 -34.14 4.82
CA PRO A 7 34.16 -33.71 3.43
C PRO A 7 33.51 -32.31 3.27
N THR A 8 32.97 -31.74 4.33
CA THR A 8 32.31 -30.43 4.37
C THR A 8 33.27 -29.26 4.18
N LEU A 9 34.53 -29.38 4.63
CA LEU A 9 35.52 -28.30 4.49
C LEU A 9 35.97 -28.05 3.03
N LYS A 10 35.78 -29.05 2.14
CA LYS A 10 36.19 -28.95 0.74
C LYS A 10 35.37 -27.92 -0.05
N TYR A 11 34.16 -27.62 0.41
CA TYR A 11 33.25 -26.62 -0.20
C TYR A 11 33.36 -25.22 0.43
N MET A 12 34.13 -25.07 1.51
CA MET A 12 34.31 -23.79 2.22
C MET A 12 35.60 -23.05 1.81
N ALA A 13 36.42 -23.63 0.93
CA ALA A 13 37.70 -23.06 0.48
C ALA A 13 37.58 -22.09 -0.71
N ASN A 14 36.40 -21.48 -0.91
CA ASN A 14 36.21 -20.47 -1.95
C ASN A 14 36.75 -19.13 -1.46
N VAL A 15 37.74 -18.59 -2.17
CA VAL A 15 38.24 -17.23 -1.94
C VAL A 15 37.20 -16.25 -2.47
N VAL A 16 36.61 -15.47 -1.56
CA VAL A 16 35.67 -14.40 -1.90
C VAL A 16 36.48 -13.13 -2.09
N ASP A 17 36.37 -12.51 -3.27
CA ASP A 17 36.98 -11.21 -3.52
C ASP A 17 36.13 -10.11 -2.88
N PHE A 18 36.67 -9.47 -1.85
CA PHE A 18 36.01 -8.35 -1.17
C PHE A 18 35.99 -7.07 -2.02
N GLY A 19 36.76 -6.99 -3.11
CA GLY A 19 36.74 -5.86 -4.05
C GLY A 19 35.42 -5.70 -4.80
N GLU A 20 34.66 -6.78 -4.99
CA GLU A 20 33.33 -6.76 -5.62
C GLU A 20 32.21 -6.41 -4.62
N HIS A 21 32.51 -6.38 -3.33
CA HIS A 21 31.53 -6.16 -2.26
C HIS A 21 31.60 -4.73 -1.73
N SER A 22 30.67 -3.88 -2.16
CA SER A 22 30.56 -2.51 -1.63
C SER A 22 29.89 -2.48 -0.26
N ASN A 23 30.33 -1.59 0.63
CA ASN A 23 29.66 -1.28 1.91
C ASN A 23 28.36 -0.47 1.73
N ASN A 24 27.84 -0.34 0.50
CA ASN A 24 26.60 0.37 0.26
C ASN A 24 25.45 -0.41 0.87
N GLU A 25 24.61 0.27 1.65
CA GLU A 25 23.39 -0.35 2.17
C GLU A 25 22.46 -0.70 1.00
N ILE A 26 22.20 -2.00 0.83
CA ILE A 26 21.21 -2.48 -0.14
C ILE A 26 19.83 -2.19 0.44
N GLN A 27 19.17 -1.17 -0.09
CA GLN A 27 17.77 -0.90 0.24
C GLN A 27 16.86 -1.88 -0.46
N ARG A 28 15.85 -2.38 0.25
CA ARG A 28 14.81 -3.24 -0.34
C ARG A 28 14.09 -2.47 -1.47
N THR A 29 13.93 -3.11 -2.62
CA THR A 29 13.12 -2.56 -3.72
C THR A 29 11.69 -2.30 -3.24
N VAL A 30 11.22 -1.08 -3.46
CA VAL A 30 9.88 -0.64 -3.08
C VAL A 30 9.04 -0.45 -4.35
N LEU A 31 7.75 -0.73 -4.26
CA LEU A 31 6.84 -0.54 -5.39
C LEU A 31 6.72 0.96 -5.73
N PRO A 32 6.61 1.36 -7.02
CA PRO A 32 6.57 2.76 -7.44
C PRO A 32 5.53 3.61 -6.70
N ARG A 33 4.32 3.08 -6.48
CA ARG A 33 3.27 3.78 -5.71
C ARG A 33 3.68 4.09 -4.26
N THR A 34 4.45 3.19 -3.64
CA THR A 34 4.90 3.40 -2.26
C THR A 34 6.03 4.42 -2.21
N GLU A 35 6.86 4.47 -3.26
CA GLU A 35 7.90 5.49 -3.44
C GLU A 35 7.30 6.88 -3.69
N SER A 36 6.33 7.00 -4.62
CA SER A 36 5.56 8.23 -4.81
C SER A 36 4.92 8.71 -3.50
N GLY A 37 4.38 7.80 -2.69
CA GLY A 37 3.85 8.13 -1.37
C GLY A 37 4.89 8.65 -0.36
N TYR A 38 6.18 8.42 -0.57
CA TYR A 38 7.25 9.05 0.21
C TYR A 38 7.57 10.43 -0.35
N SER A 39 7.76 10.55 -1.66
CA SER A 39 8.07 11.81 -2.33
C SER A 39 6.97 12.87 -2.09
N ASP A 40 5.69 12.47 -2.10
CA ASP A 40 4.56 13.36 -1.79
C ASP A 40 4.66 13.98 -0.39
N THR A 41 5.08 13.18 0.61
CA THR A 41 5.24 13.67 1.98
C THR A 41 6.43 14.62 2.12
N LEU A 42 7.48 14.43 1.32
CA LEU A 42 8.64 15.31 1.27
C LEU A 42 8.32 16.63 0.57
N LEU A 43 7.58 16.59 -0.55
CA LEU A 43 7.08 17.80 -1.22
C LEU A 43 6.18 18.62 -0.29
N THR A 44 5.35 17.94 0.50
CA THR A 44 4.50 18.58 1.51
C THR A 44 5.36 19.24 2.61
N PHE A 45 6.46 18.60 3.01
CA PHE A 45 7.41 19.18 3.95
C PHE A 45 8.16 20.39 3.36
N ASP A 46 8.55 20.37 2.09
CA ASP A 46 9.22 21.52 1.46
C ASP A 46 8.30 22.74 1.37
N LYS A 47 7.02 22.52 1.06
CA LYS A 47 6.00 23.58 1.12
C LYS A 47 5.87 24.15 2.52
N PHE A 48 5.87 23.30 3.55
CA PHE A 48 5.85 23.74 4.94
C PHE A 48 7.09 24.58 5.27
N VAL A 49 8.29 24.15 4.91
CA VAL A 49 9.52 24.92 5.16
C VAL A 49 9.49 26.28 4.44
N ALA A 50 9.00 26.32 3.20
CA ALA A 50 8.88 27.57 2.44
C ALA A 50 7.93 28.59 3.12
N LEU A 51 6.86 28.11 3.76
CA LEU A 51 5.91 28.94 4.50
C LEU A 51 6.37 29.30 5.92
N HIS A 52 7.30 28.52 6.49
CA HIS A 52 7.73 28.65 7.87
C HIS A 52 9.27 28.74 7.96
N PRO A 53 9.86 29.94 7.81
CA PRO A 53 11.31 30.13 7.82
C PRO A 53 12.03 29.69 9.11
N GLN A 54 11.26 29.45 10.18
CA GLN A 54 11.79 28.95 11.46
C GLN A 54 12.00 27.43 11.48
N ALA A 55 11.59 26.72 10.44
CA ALA A 55 11.77 25.27 10.32
C ALA A 55 13.24 24.92 10.09
N ILE A 56 13.73 23.88 10.77
CA ILE A 56 15.11 23.41 10.65
C ILE A 56 15.16 22.22 9.69
N ILE A 57 16.22 22.15 8.87
CA ILE A 57 16.53 20.99 8.02
C ILE A 57 17.93 20.47 8.39
N PRO A 58 18.08 19.19 8.79
CA PRO A 58 17.02 18.21 9.03
C PRO A 58 16.10 18.58 10.20
N PRO A 59 14.82 18.15 10.17
CA PRO A 59 13.84 18.56 11.16
C PRO A 59 14.15 18.01 12.55
N ASP A 60 14.20 18.91 13.53
CA ASP A 60 14.23 18.58 14.95
C ASP A 60 12.82 18.23 15.47
N ILE A 61 12.71 17.85 16.75
CA ILE A 61 11.43 17.51 17.38
C ILE A 61 10.42 18.66 17.23
N ARG A 62 10.87 19.91 17.41
CA ARG A 62 10.02 21.09 17.30
C ARG A 62 9.47 21.27 15.89
N THR A 63 10.31 21.17 14.88
CA THR A 63 9.94 21.27 13.47
C THR A 63 8.97 20.15 13.09
N CYS A 64 9.21 18.91 13.54
CA CYS A 64 8.29 17.80 13.34
C CYS A 64 6.91 18.03 13.98
N ARG A 65 6.86 18.52 15.22
CA ARG A 65 5.58 18.84 15.89
C ARG A 65 4.80 19.90 15.12
N ALA A 66 5.45 21.00 14.75
CA ALA A 66 4.84 22.07 13.98
C ALA A 66 4.37 21.61 12.60
N PHE A 67 5.16 20.78 11.92
CA PHE A 67 4.81 20.21 10.63
C PHE A 67 3.57 19.31 10.71
N LEU A 68 3.53 18.40 11.69
CA LEU A 68 2.38 17.51 11.87
C LEU A 68 1.11 18.26 12.28
N GLU A 69 1.25 19.34 13.06
CA GLU A 69 0.14 20.22 13.36
C GLU A 69 -0.39 20.90 12.10
N TRP A 70 0.50 21.44 11.27
CA TRP A 70 0.12 22.07 10.00
C TRP A 70 -0.58 21.09 9.06
N VAL A 71 -0.02 19.89 8.90
CA VAL A 71 -0.63 18.81 8.10
C VAL A 71 -1.99 18.41 8.64
N SER A 72 -2.12 18.22 9.95
CA SER A 72 -3.39 17.80 10.59
C SER A 72 -4.48 18.85 10.47
N ARG A 73 -4.14 20.14 10.36
CA ARG A 73 -5.10 21.23 10.11
C ARG A 73 -5.59 21.26 8.67
N GLY A 74 -4.69 20.98 7.72
CA GLY A 74 -4.96 21.05 6.28
C GLY A 74 -5.47 19.75 5.65
N MET A 75 -5.43 18.64 6.38
CA MET A 75 -5.89 17.34 5.92
C MET A 75 -7.34 17.12 6.33
N ASN A 76 -8.17 16.69 5.39
CA ASN A 76 -9.52 16.26 5.68
C ASN A 76 -9.52 14.78 6.08
N GLY A 77 -10.33 14.43 7.07
CA GLY A 77 -10.62 13.04 7.39
C GLY A 77 -11.56 12.41 6.35
N TRP A 78 -11.54 11.08 6.32
CA TRP A 78 -12.44 10.31 5.47
C TRP A 78 -13.70 9.83 6.22
N ILE A 79 -13.58 9.56 7.52
CA ILE A 79 -14.70 9.15 8.39
C ILE A 79 -15.42 10.37 8.94
N GLU A 80 -14.65 11.33 9.43
CA GLU A 80 -15.12 12.62 9.93
C GLU A 80 -14.37 13.76 9.22
N GLU A 81 -14.74 15.01 9.50
CA GLU A 81 -14.05 16.18 8.95
C GLU A 81 -12.54 16.16 9.24
N ARG A 82 -12.13 15.62 10.40
CA ARG A 82 -10.74 15.58 10.85
C ARG A 82 -10.09 14.21 10.65
N PRO A 83 -8.79 14.18 10.32
CA PRO A 83 -8.07 12.93 10.11
C PRO A 83 -7.99 12.14 11.41
N THR A 84 -7.90 10.81 11.29
CA THR A 84 -7.71 9.95 12.45
C THR A 84 -6.27 10.01 12.95
N VAL A 85 -6.07 9.67 14.23
CA VAL A 85 -4.73 9.51 14.83
C VAL A 85 -3.86 8.57 13.98
N GLU A 86 -4.42 7.44 13.53
CA GLU A 86 -3.70 6.47 12.69
C GLU A 86 -3.30 7.04 11.33
N THR A 87 -4.13 7.92 10.74
CA THR A 87 -3.81 8.60 9.48
C THR A 87 -2.56 9.46 9.64
N ILE A 88 -2.49 10.25 10.71
CA ILE A 88 -1.34 11.13 10.99
C ILE A 88 -0.08 10.33 11.34
N GLN A 89 -0.20 9.24 12.13
CA GLN A 89 0.92 8.33 12.39
C GLN A 89 1.42 7.67 11.09
N GLY A 90 0.50 7.25 10.23
CA GLY A 90 0.81 6.68 8.92
C GLY A 90 1.53 7.68 8.01
N PHE A 91 1.09 8.95 8.02
CA PHE A 91 1.75 10.05 7.33
C PHE A 91 3.18 10.26 7.85
N PHE A 92 3.37 10.39 9.18
CA PHE A 92 4.69 10.56 9.77
C PHE A 92 5.63 9.39 9.44
N ARG A 93 5.13 8.16 9.44
CA ARG A 93 5.92 6.98 9.05
C ARG A 93 6.41 7.06 7.61
N LYS A 94 5.54 7.48 6.68
CA LYS A 94 5.93 7.67 5.27
C LYS A 94 6.96 8.78 5.13
N PHE A 95 6.73 9.92 5.79
CA PHE A 95 7.67 11.04 5.83
C PHE A 95 9.04 10.63 6.36
N ALA A 96 9.11 9.96 7.51
CA ALA A 96 10.36 9.48 8.09
C ALA A 96 11.09 8.49 7.16
N THR A 97 10.33 7.67 6.42
CA THR A 97 10.90 6.75 5.43
C THR A 97 11.43 7.52 4.21
N GLY A 98 10.69 8.51 3.71
CA GLY A 98 11.16 9.40 2.63
C GLY A 98 12.43 10.14 3.00
N MET A 99 12.48 10.71 4.22
CA MET A 99 13.68 11.39 4.73
C MET A 99 14.90 10.47 4.76
N LYS A 100 14.73 9.21 5.19
CA LYS A 100 15.83 8.23 5.19
C LYS A 100 16.31 7.90 3.78
N ARG A 101 15.39 7.71 2.83
CA ARG A 101 15.73 7.22 1.49
C ARG A 101 16.22 8.32 0.57
N GLU A 102 15.49 9.43 0.47
CA GLU A 102 15.78 10.51 -0.48
C GLU A 102 16.77 11.53 0.11
N ARG A 103 16.66 11.85 1.40
CA ARG A 103 17.50 12.88 2.06
C ARG A 103 18.60 12.31 2.94
N LYS A 104 18.77 10.98 2.96
CA LYS A 104 19.78 10.26 3.76
C LYS A 104 19.77 10.65 5.24
N PHE A 105 18.60 11.01 5.77
CA PHE A 105 18.41 11.39 7.16
C PHE A 105 17.52 10.37 7.87
N GLU A 106 18.09 9.66 8.83
CA GLU A 106 17.35 8.73 9.67
C GLU A 106 17.00 9.37 11.01
N PHE A 107 15.71 9.39 11.34
CA PHE A 107 15.26 9.81 12.65
C PHE A 107 15.73 8.82 13.73
N PRO A 108 16.42 9.27 14.78
CA PRO A 108 16.72 8.45 15.95
C PRO A 108 15.45 7.81 16.51
N PRO A 109 15.50 6.55 16.99
CA PRO A 109 14.33 5.86 17.53
C PRO A 109 13.61 6.64 18.63
N ALA A 110 14.36 7.29 19.52
CA ALA A 110 13.81 8.14 20.57
C ALA A 110 12.94 9.27 20.02
N ILE A 111 13.40 9.96 18.95
CA ILE A 111 12.64 11.04 18.31
C ILE A 111 11.35 10.48 17.69
N ARG A 112 11.41 9.32 17.01
CA ARG A 112 10.21 8.69 16.43
C ARG A 112 9.17 8.37 17.50
N THR A 113 9.60 7.84 18.64
CA THR A 113 8.72 7.58 19.79
C THR A 113 8.13 8.88 20.33
N THR A 114 8.95 9.91 20.58
CA THR A 114 8.48 11.21 21.06
C THR A 114 7.43 11.84 20.14
N ILE A 115 7.62 11.74 18.81
CA ILE A 115 6.65 12.27 17.84
C ILE A 115 5.37 11.44 17.83
N ASN A 116 5.44 10.11 17.92
CA ASN A 116 4.24 9.28 18.00
C ASN A 116 3.43 9.55 19.28
N GLU A 117 4.09 9.69 20.43
CA GLU A 117 3.44 10.06 21.69
C GLU A 117 2.80 11.46 21.60
N TYR A 118 3.47 12.41 20.95
CA TYR A 118 2.90 13.73 20.67
C TYR A 118 1.63 13.63 19.82
N ILE A 119 1.60 12.78 18.77
CA ILE A 119 0.41 12.60 17.92
C ILE A 119 -0.78 12.06 18.72
N VAL A 120 -0.55 11.05 19.56
CA VAL A 120 -1.61 10.38 20.34
C VAL A 120 -2.09 11.26 21.52
N GLY A 121 -1.19 12.03 22.12
CA GLY A 121 -1.46 12.89 23.28
C GLY A 121 -1.79 14.33 22.89
N GLU A 122 -0.77 15.19 22.89
CA GLU A 122 -0.93 16.65 22.74
C GLU A 122 -1.66 17.05 21.45
N LEU A 123 -1.27 16.47 20.31
CA LEU A 123 -1.79 16.85 19.00
C LEU A 123 -3.27 16.52 18.87
N LYS A 124 -3.67 15.32 19.31
CA LYS A 124 -5.06 14.86 19.33
C LYS A 124 -5.97 15.78 20.15
N ILE A 125 -5.45 16.38 21.23
CA ILE A 125 -6.22 17.31 22.06
C ILE A 125 -6.26 18.69 21.38
N LYS A 126 -5.14 19.16 20.84
CA LYS A 126 -5.01 20.48 20.23
C LYS A 126 -5.79 20.61 18.92
N ILE A 127 -5.74 19.58 18.09
CA ILE A 127 -6.57 19.40 16.91
C ILE A 127 -7.39 18.16 17.23
N PRO A 128 -8.72 18.25 17.40
CA PRO A 128 -9.55 17.12 17.80
C PRO A 128 -9.52 16.04 16.70
N LEU A 129 -8.46 15.23 16.69
CA LEU A 129 -8.25 14.16 15.73
C LEU A 129 -9.28 13.08 16.00
N SER A 130 -9.85 12.55 14.92
CA SER A 130 -10.90 11.55 15.03
C SER A 130 -10.34 10.27 15.65
N THR A 131 -11.09 9.73 16.61
CA THR A 131 -10.88 8.36 17.12
C THR A 131 -11.91 7.38 16.59
N GLU A 132 -12.82 7.86 15.76
CA GLU A 132 -13.86 7.04 15.19
C GLU A 132 -13.25 5.99 14.27
N GLN A 133 -13.82 4.80 14.36
CA GLN A 133 -13.54 3.74 13.41
C GLN A 133 -14.72 3.66 12.45
N MET A 134 -14.42 3.37 11.19
CA MET A 134 -15.46 3.08 10.21
C MET A 134 -16.35 1.98 10.75
N ASN A 135 -17.64 2.24 10.82
CA ASN A 135 -18.60 1.31 11.39
C ASN A 135 -18.57 0.00 10.58
N LYS A 136 -18.14 -1.09 11.24
CA LYS A 136 -18.05 -2.42 10.64
C LYS A 136 -19.38 -3.18 10.66
N VAL A 137 -20.44 -2.59 11.24
CA VAL A 137 -21.77 -3.19 11.33
C VAL A 137 -22.41 -3.38 9.94
N GLY A 138 -21.93 -2.66 8.92
CA GLY A 138 -22.29 -2.89 7.51
C GLY A 138 -21.49 -3.98 6.78
N GLY A 139 -20.80 -4.87 7.51
CA GLY A 139 -20.14 -6.03 6.92
C GLY A 139 -21.15 -7.01 6.31
N VAL A 140 -20.72 -7.76 5.29
CA VAL A 140 -21.56 -8.77 4.63
C VAL A 140 -22.03 -9.81 5.64
N SER A 141 -23.33 -9.84 5.94
CA SER A 141 -23.95 -10.86 6.78
C SER A 141 -24.23 -12.15 6.00
N PRO A 142 -24.53 -13.28 6.67
CA PRO A 142 -24.95 -14.50 5.98
C PRO A 142 -26.21 -14.32 5.10
N ASN A 143 -27.12 -13.43 5.50
CA ASN A 143 -28.30 -13.09 4.69
C ASN A 143 -27.89 -12.31 3.43
N ASP A 144 -26.94 -11.39 3.56
CA ASP A 144 -26.40 -10.64 2.41
C ASP A 144 -25.69 -11.58 1.43
N LEU A 145 -24.96 -12.58 1.92
CA LEU A 145 -24.36 -13.62 1.07
C LEU A 145 -25.43 -14.40 0.30
N THR A 146 -26.54 -14.75 0.95
CA THR A 146 -27.67 -15.43 0.30
C THR A 146 -28.28 -14.56 -0.79
N ILE A 147 -28.44 -13.25 -0.51
CA ILE A 147 -28.94 -12.28 -1.49
C ILE A 147 -27.94 -12.16 -2.67
N LEU A 148 -26.64 -12.00 -2.41
CA LEU A 148 -25.61 -11.90 -3.43
C LEU A 148 -25.58 -13.14 -4.34
N MET A 149 -25.64 -14.34 -3.76
CA MET A 149 -25.69 -15.60 -4.51
C MET A 149 -26.99 -15.71 -5.31
N THR A 150 -28.12 -15.27 -4.76
CA THR A 150 -29.41 -15.27 -5.47
C THR A 150 -29.39 -14.28 -6.64
N GLN A 151 -28.76 -13.11 -6.48
CA GLN A 151 -28.62 -12.14 -7.57
C GLN A 151 -27.71 -12.71 -8.68
N LEU A 152 -26.59 -13.33 -8.30
CA LEU A 152 -25.62 -13.92 -9.23
C LEU A 152 -26.21 -15.06 -10.07
N TRP A 153 -27.06 -15.91 -9.49
CA TRP A 153 -27.58 -17.11 -10.16
C TRP A 153 -29.03 -17.01 -10.65
N CYS A 154 -29.87 -16.23 -9.99
CA CYS A 154 -31.33 -16.29 -10.18
C CYS A 154 -31.95 -14.97 -10.67
N ARG A 155 -31.25 -13.83 -10.55
CA ARG A 155 -31.74 -12.51 -10.98
C ARG A 155 -30.74 -11.85 -11.91
N ASP A 156 -30.50 -12.57 -12.99
CA ASP A 156 -29.47 -12.29 -13.96
C ASP A 156 -29.85 -11.14 -14.90
N HIS A 157 -29.48 -9.92 -14.51
CA HIS A 157 -29.61 -8.74 -15.35
C HIS A 157 -28.27 -8.36 -16.02
N HIS A 158 -27.22 -9.19 -15.88
CA HIS A 158 -25.87 -8.88 -16.34
C HIS A 158 -25.32 -9.99 -17.22
N GLU A 159 -24.90 -9.67 -18.44
CA GLU A 159 -24.25 -10.64 -19.32
C GLU A 159 -22.81 -10.91 -18.85
N TYR A 160 -22.60 -12.05 -18.19
CA TYR A 160 -21.29 -12.47 -17.74
C TYR A 160 -20.46 -12.98 -18.92
N ARG A 161 -19.21 -12.54 -18.97
CA ARG A 161 -18.28 -12.86 -20.06
C ARG A 161 -17.64 -14.24 -19.89
N GLY A 162 -17.20 -14.80 -21.01
CA GLY A 162 -16.51 -16.08 -21.10
C GLY A 162 -17.34 -17.15 -21.82
N ASP A 163 -16.66 -18.18 -22.32
CA ASP A 163 -17.28 -19.37 -22.90
C ASP A 163 -16.88 -20.60 -22.05
N PRO A 164 -17.84 -21.28 -21.38
CA PRO A 164 -19.25 -20.90 -21.26
C PRO A 164 -19.46 -19.69 -20.32
N ALA A 165 -20.52 -18.92 -20.53
CA ALA A 165 -20.86 -17.71 -19.74
C ALA A 165 -20.98 -17.98 -18.23
N ASP A 166 -21.38 -19.21 -17.86
CA ASP A 166 -21.46 -19.63 -16.46
C ASP A 166 -20.10 -19.75 -15.76
N ARG A 167 -18.99 -19.79 -16.51
CA ARG A 167 -17.65 -19.91 -15.94
C ARG A 167 -17.33 -18.74 -15.00
N ALA A 168 -17.61 -17.51 -15.42
CA ALA A 168 -17.37 -16.32 -14.60
C ALA A 168 -18.26 -16.31 -13.34
N ARG A 169 -19.51 -16.77 -13.44
CA ARG A 169 -20.41 -16.90 -12.28
C ARG A 169 -19.92 -17.91 -11.26
N VAL A 170 -19.43 -19.07 -11.72
CA VAL A 170 -18.83 -20.09 -10.86
C VAL A 170 -17.59 -19.53 -10.15
N GLN A 171 -16.74 -18.79 -10.86
CA GLN A 171 -15.54 -18.18 -10.27
C GLN A 171 -15.88 -17.11 -9.23
N LEU A 172 -16.85 -16.24 -9.51
CA LEU A 172 -17.34 -15.24 -8.56
C LEU A 172 -17.97 -15.88 -7.31
N SER A 173 -18.80 -16.90 -7.52
CA SER A 173 -19.41 -17.68 -6.43
C SER A 173 -18.35 -18.29 -5.53
N ALA A 174 -17.36 -18.96 -6.12
CA ALA A 174 -16.26 -19.57 -5.39
C ALA A 174 -15.45 -18.52 -4.59
N ALA A 175 -15.17 -17.36 -5.19
CA ALA A 175 -14.45 -16.28 -4.51
C ALA A 175 -15.25 -15.71 -3.33
N MET A 176 -16.54 -15.40 -3.52
CA MET A 176 -17.42 -14.90 -2.45
C MET A 176 -17.50 -15.87 -1.28
N LEU A 177 -17.77 -17.15 -1.56
CA LEU A 177 -17.83 -18.19 -0.54
C LEU A 177 -16.50 -18.33 0.20
N LEU A 178 -15.38 -18.33 -0.54
CA LEU A 178 -14.07 -18.46 0.09
C LEU A 178 -13.76 -17.28 1.00
N TYR A 179 -14.05 -16.03 0.61
CA TYR A 179 -13.85 -14.88 1.50
C TYR A 179 -14.73 -14.95 2.74
N CYS A 180 -16.01 -15.29 2.58
CA CYS A 180 -16.95 -15.36 3.69
C CYS A 180 -16.61 -16.48 4.68
N PHE A 181 -16.22 -17.66 4.21
CA PHE A 181 -15.98 -18.82 5.08
C PHE A 181 -14.55 -18.96 5.59
N THR A 182 -13.56 -18.36 4.93
CA THR A 182 -12.16 -18.44 5.37
C THR A 182 -11.64 -17.15 6.01
N SER A 183 -12.37 -16.03 5.84
CA SER A 183 -11.86 -14.68 6.17
C SER A 183 -10.49 -14.38 5.53
N ALA A 184 -10.13 -15.09 4.46
CA ALA A 184 -8.86 -14.89 3.79
C ALA A 184 -8.84 -13.52 3.12
N ARG A 185 -7.73 -12.79 3.30
CA ARG A 185 -7.51 -11.56 2.54
C ARG A 185 -7.40 -11.90 1.06
N THR A 186 -7.84 -10.98 0.21
CA THR A 186 -7.84 -11.13 -1.26
C THR A 186 -6.51 -11.63 -1.81
N GLY A 187 -5.39 -11.08 -1.32
CA GLY A 187 -4.03 -11.50 -1.72
C GLY A 187 -3.56 -12.87 -1.24
N LYS A 188 -4.29 -13.54 -0.34
CA LYS A 188 -4.04 -14.95 0.05
C LYS A 188 -4.75 -15.94 -0.87
N VAL A 189 -5.91 -15.54 -1.38
CA VAL A 189 -6.75 -16.37 -2.24
C VAL A 189 -6.32 -16.22 -3.70
N HIS A 190 -6.16 -14.98 -4.12
CA HIS A 190 -5.75 -14.65 -5.47
C HIS A 190 -4.40 -13.96 -5.43
N GLU A 191 -3.47 -14.51 -6.19
CA GLU A 191 -2.23 -13.82 -6.48
C GLU A 191 -2.55 -12.56 -7.29
N SER A 192 -2.30 -11.39 -6.69
CA SER A 192 -2.40 -10.11 -7.38
C SER A 192 -1.18 -9.97 -8.32
N THR A 193 -1.39 -10.18 -9.62
CA THR A 193 -0.40 -9.97 -10.69
C THR A 193 -0.30 -8.49 -11.07
N ALA A 194 -1.43 -7.80 -10.93
CA ALA A 194 -1.68 -6.38 -10.82
C ALA A 194 -0.48 -5.45 -10.52
N ARG A 195 0.32 -5.80 -9.51
CA ARG A 195 1.39 -4.92 -8.98
C ARG A 195 2.80 -5.41 -9.28
N ARG A 196 2.94 -6.56 -9.96
CA ARG A 196 4.25 -7.15 -10.29
C ARG A 196 4.68 -6.90 -11.74
N HIS A 197 3.77 -6.57 -12.65
CA HIS A 197 4.12 -6.33 -14.06
C HIS A 197 5.06 -5.10 -14.19
N GLY A 198 4.65 -3.95 -13.67
CA GLY A 198 5.51 -2.75 -13.66
C GLY A 198 6.79 -2.86 -12.82
N ALA A 199 6.91 -3.85 -11.92
CA ALA A 199 8.14 -4.09 -11.16
C ALA A 199 9.14 -5.00 -11.90
N ARG A 200 8.71 -5.70 -12.96
CA ARG A 200 9.57 -6.56 -13.79
C ARG A 200 10.03 -5.86 -15.07
N GLU A 201 9.28 -4.88 -15.54
CA GLU A 201 9.62 -4.07 -16.71
C GLU A 201 10.26 -2.74 -16.27
N ILE A 202 11.45 -2.82 -15.68
CA ILE A 202 12.33 -1.65 -15.62
C ILE A 202 12.86 -1.47 -17.05
N GLY A 203 12.16 -0.68 -17.88
CA GLY A 203 12.64 -0.44 -19.25
C GLY A 203 11.79 0.41 -20.20
N GLY A 204 10.55 0.79 -19.87
CA GLY A 204 9.71 1.57 -20.79
C GLY A 204 8.83 2.58 -20.07
N GLU A 205 9.29 3.82 -19.95
CA GLU A 205 8.44 4.95 -19.57
C GLU A 205 7.54 5.31 -20.77
N SER A 206 6.32 4.76 -20.81
CA SER A 206 5.23 5.31 -21.62
C SER A 206 4.03 5.60 -20.71
N GLU A 207 3.29 6.67 -20.99
CA GLU A 207 2.08 7.02 -20.24
C GLU A 207 1.00 5.94 -20.32
N ASP A 208 0.98 5.17 -21.42
CA ASP A 208 0.11 4.00 -21.59
C ASP A 208 0.47 2.87 -20.62
N ALA A 209 1.76 2.66 -20.31
CA ALA A 209 2.20 1.63 -19.38
C ALA A 209 1.77 1.91 -17.93
N ASP A 210 1.67 3.20 -17.53
CA ASP A 210 1.16 3.56 -16.19
C ASP A 210 -0.37 3.39 -16.11
N LEU A 211 -1.10 3.74 -17.17
CA LEU A 211 -2.55 3.49 -17.25
C LEU A 211 -2.84 1.99 -17.23
N GLU A 212 -2.11 1.21 -18.03
CA GLU A 212 -2.22 -0.24 -18.09
C GLU A 212 -1.83 -0.88 -16.76
N ALA A 213 -0.78 -0.42 -16.08
CA ALA A 213 -0.43 -0.87 -14.73
C ALA A 213 -1.49 -0.50 -13.68
N ARG A 214 -2.15 0.65 -13.80
CA ARG A 214 -3.25 1.08 -12.90
C ARG A 214 -4.53 0.28 -13.12
N VAL A 215 -4.84 -0.07 -14.36
CA VAL A 215 -5.97 -0.93 -14.75
C VAL A 215 -5.69 -2.36 -14.30
N MET A 216 -4.49 -2.87 -14.60
CA MET A 216 -4.04 -4.18 -14.15
C MET A 216 -3.94 -4.28 -12.65
N ALA A 217 -3.64 -3.19 -11.91
CA ALA A 217 -3.60 -3.14 -10.45
C ALA A 217 -4.92 -3.54 -9.76
N ALA A 218 -6.03 -3.57 -10.51
CA ALA A 218 -7.33 -4.05 -10.07
C ALA A 218 -7.60 -5.53 -10.45
N CYS A 219 -6.80 -6.11 -11.35
CA CYS A 219 -6.96 -7.48 -11.83
C CYS A 219 -6.40 -8.50 -10.83
N TYR A 220 -7.27 -9.44 -10.42
CA TYR A 220 -6.83 -10.69 -9.83
C TYR A 220 -6.61 -11.69 -10.96
N LYS A 221 -5.72 -12.66 -10.83
CA LYS A 221 -5.33 -13.64 -11.88
C LYS A 221 -6.50 -14.42 -12.56
N HIS A 222 -7.74 -14.20 -12.12
CA HIS A 222 -8.98 -14.80 -12.65
C HIS A 222 -10.05 -13.77 -13.04
N PHE A 223 -9.78 -12.47 -12.87
CA PHE A 223 -10.66 -11.37 -13.23
C PHE A 223 -9.80 -10.26 -13.87
N GLU A 224 -9.90 -10.10 -15.18
CA GLU A 224 -9.36 -8.95 -15.90
C GLU A 224 -10.33 -7.78 -15.76
N LEU A 225 -9.86 -6.59 -15.41
CA LEU A 225 -10.65 -5.37 -15.44
C LEU A 225 -10.27 -4.62 -16.70
N THR A 226 -11.23 -4.46 -17.60
CA THR A 226 -11.08 -3.74 -18.87
C THR A 226 -11.87 -2.45 -18.79
N ILE A 227 -11.34 -1.37 -19.35
CA ILE A 227 -12.09 -0.12 -19.52
C ILE A 227 -12.74 -0.19 -20.90
N GLU A 228 -14.06 -0.23 -20.93
CA GLU A 228 -14.80 -0.36 -22.17
C GLU A 228 -15.92 0.66 -22.25
N THR A 229 -16.25 1.05 -23.48
CA THR A 229 -17.42 1.88 -23.74
C THR A 229 -18.61 0.96 -23.99
N VAL A 230 -19.50 0.87 -23.02
CA VAL A 230 -20.73 0.06 -23.10
C VAL A 230 -21.89 1.05 -23.17
N ASP A 231 -22.66 0.97 -24.26
CA ASP A 231 -23.77 1.89 -24.56
C ASP A 231 -23.40 3.38 -24.51
N GLY A 232 -22.19 3.72 -24.95
CA GLY A 232 -21.69 5.10 -24.98
C GLY A 232 -21.19 5.63 -23.63
N MET A 233 -21.20 4.81 -22.58
CA MET A 233 -20.62 5.16 -21.27
C MET A 233 -19.33 4.38 -21.03
N ILE A 234 -18.28 5.09 -20.60
CA ILE A 234 -17.01 4.48 -20.21
C ILE A 234 -17.22 3.76 -18.88
N MET A 235 -17.12 2.45 -18.88
CA MET A 235 -17.32 1.59 -17.71
C MET A 235 -16.08 0.73 -17.45
N LEU A 236 -15.87 0.44 -16.16
CA LEU A 236 -14.94 -0.60 -15.71
C LEU A 236 -15.67 -1.94 -15.77
N VAL A 237 -15.19 -2.84 -16.62
CA VAL A 237 -15.81 -4.13 -16.89
C VAL A 237 -14.94 -5.26 -16.35
N LEU A 238 -15.54 -6.15 -15.56
CA LEU A 238 -14.89 -7.35 -15.03
C LEU A 238 -15.02 -8.48 -16.07
N THR A 239 -13.91 -9.06 -16.47
CA THR A 239 -13.73 -10.08 -17.52
C THR A 239 -13.12 -11.36 -16.97
#